data_AF-W4V798-F1
#
_entry.id   AF-W4V798-F1
#
_cell.length_a   1.000
_cell.length_b   1.000
_cell.length_c   1.000
_cell.angle_alpha   90.00
_cell.angle_beta   90.00
_cell.angle_gamma   90.00
#
_symmetry.space_group_name_H-M   'P 1'
#
loop_
_entity.id
_entity.type
_entity.pdbx_description
1 polymer ?
#
loop_
_entity_poly.entity_id
_entity_poly.type
_entity_poly.pdbx_seq_one_letter_code
_entity_poly.pdbx_strand_id
1 'polypeptide(L)'
;MAGPQDKEAQKTISNLFSDEKNKPLFNRAIQGRYTPGSTYKPLSSIAGLETGVITPQNSYITDRGTHVIGGWTFKCMEYPTYGHGKIDVIRALATSCNIYFHELGVKVGIDNIDAWAKNFGLGEYTGIELPGEQKGIRANKQTKKELRNDDWRPADTAQSAIGQFDNAFTPIQLANYVSTLANGGKRYKPHVVKEIRKYDGSTVLKGEPEYEKLSIKEETMKIVHEGMLAVANAEDGTVNQLFPTFLLQ
;
A
#
# COMPACT_ATOMS: atom_id res chain seq x y z
N MET A 1 24.71 7.55 -29.91
CA MET A 1 23.27 7.42 -30.25
C MET A 1 23.14 7.53 -31.75
N ALA A 2 22.32 6.70 -32.38
CA ALA A 2 22.06 6.78 -33.81
C ALA A 2 21.50 8.17 -34.16
N GLY A 3 22.05 8.79 -35.21
CA GLY A 3 21.67 10.15 -35.61
C GLY A 3 20.30 10.21 -36.30
N PRO A 4 19.78 11.43 -36.57
CA PRO A 4 18.48 11.61 -37.24
C PRO A 4 18.40 11.01 -38.66
N GLN A 5 19.55 10.66 -39.26
CA GLN A 5 19.64 10.04 -40.58
C GLN A 5 19.44 8.51 -40.56
N ASP A 6 19.49 7.88 -39.40
CA ASP A 6 19.31 6.43 -39.25
C ASP A 6 17.81 6.08 -39.25
N LYS A 7 17.31 5.68 -40.43
CA LYS A 7 15.88 5.36 -40.64
C LYS A 7 15.38 4.22 -39.75
N GLU A 8 16.23 3.24 -39.43
CA GLU A 8 15.84 2.11 -38.59
C GLU A 8 15.71 2.54 -37.13
N ALA A 9 16.65 3.36 -36.65
CA ALA A 9 16.56 3.97 -35.33
C ALA A 9 15.31 4.87 -35.22
N GLN A 10 15.04 5.71 -36.22
CA GLN A 10 13.85 6.57 -36.23
C GLN A 10 12.54 5.74 -36.23
N LYS A 11 12.49 4.65 -37.00
CA LYS A 11 11.34 3.73 -36.99
C LYS A 11 11.16 3.08 -35.62
N THR A 12 12.25 2.65 -34.99
CA THR A 12 12.22 2.04 -33.65
C THR A 12 11.72 3.02 -32.61
N ILE A 13 12.22 4.26 -32.61
CA ILE A 13 11.75 5.33 -31.72
C ILE A 13 10.25 5.59 -31.94
N SER A 14 9.81 5.72 -33.19
CA SER A 14 8.38 5.91 -33.53
C SER A 14 7.50 4.77 -33.02
N ASN A 15 7.98 3.53 -33.10
CA ASN A 15 7.27 2.36 -32.56
C ASN A 15 7.14 2.44 -31.02
N LEU A 16 8.15 2.94 -30.30
CA LEU A 16 8.07 3.12 -28.84
C LEU A 16 6.99 4.15 -28.44
N PHE A 17 6.80 5.20 -29.23
CA PHE A 17 5.77 6.21 -28.99
C PHE A 17 4.36 5.76 -29.38
N SER A 18 4.24 4.87 -30.37
CA SER A 18 2.93 4.43 -30.90
C SER A 18 2.42 3.10 -30.31
N ASP A 19 3.21 2.42 -29.47
CA ASP A 19 2.79 1.20 -28.78
C ASP A 19 1.83 1.51 -27.61
N GLU A 20 0.55 1.67 -27.94
CA GLU A 20 -0.54 1.88 -26.97
C GLU A 20 -0.82 0.67 -26.09
N LYS A 21 -0.40 -0.54 -26.49
CA LYS A 21 -0.64 -1.76 -25.74
C LYS A 21 0.34 -1.90 -24.58
N ASN A 22 1.63 -1.79 -24.87
CA ASN A 22 2.68 -1.99 -23.86
C ASN A 22 3.15 -0.68 -23.24
N LYS A 23 2.91 0.48 -23.86
CA LYS A 23 3.29 1.81 -23.35
C LYS A 23 4.70 1.83 -22.77
N PRO A 24 5.75 1.51 -23.55
CA PRO A 24 7.10 1.32 -23.04
C PRO A 24 7.74 2.60 -22.48
N LEU A 25 7.28 3.77 -22.92
CA LEU A 25 7.73 5.07 -22.41
C LEU A 25 7.01 5.53 -21.14
N PHE A 26 5.97 4.81 -20.71
CA PHE A 26 5.24 5.12 -19.49
C PHE A 26 5.97 4.53 -18.28
N ASN A 27 6.47 5.41 -17.40
CA ASN A 27 7.18 4.99 -16.20
C ASN A 27 6.18 4.52 -15.13
N ARG A 28 5.82 3.24 -15.19
CA ARG A 28 4.87 2.62 -14.27
C ARG A 28 5.23 2.77 -12.80
N ALA A 29 6.52 2.89 -12.46
CA ALA A 29 6.97 2.98 -11.07
C ALA A 29 6.58 4.30 -10.39
N ILE A 30 6.57 5.42 -11.14
CA ILE A 30 6.29 6.76 -10.59
C ILE A 30 5.04 7.40 -11.20
N GLN A 31 4.54 6.91 -12.33
CA GLN A 31 3.37 7.46 -13.05
C GLN A 31 2.14 6.57 -12.98
N GLY A 32 2.31 5.25 -12.89
CA GLY A 32 1.20 4.30 -12.85
C GLY A 32 0.48 4.39 -11.51
N ARG A 33 -0.85 4.57 -11.53
CA ARG A 33 -1.70 4.52 -10.33
C ARG A 33 -2.48 3.22 -10.33
N TYR A 34 -2.37 2.45 -9.25
CA TYR A 34 -3.01 1.15 -9.12
C TYR A 34 -3.70 1.04 -7.76
N THR A 35 -4.83 0.36 -7.72
CA THR A 35 -5.45 -0.04 -6.45
C THR A 35 -4.50 -0.98 -5.71
N PRO A 36 -4.06 -0.65 -4.47
CA PRO A 36 -3.09 -1.47 -3.75
C PRO A 36 -3.63 -2.83 -3.31
N GLY A 37 -4.96 -2.97 -3.20
CA GLY A 37 -5.60 -4.16 -2.66
C GLY A 37 -5.07 -4.52 -1.27
N SER A 38 -4.96 -5.83 -1.00
CA SER A 38 -4.58 -6.37 0.32
C SER A 38 -3.25 -5.87 0.88
N THR A 39 -2.35 -5.32 0.06
CA THR A 39 -1.10 -4.70 0.56
C THR A 39 -1.35 -3.50 1.50
N TYR A 40 -2.57 -2.96 1.48
CA TYR A 40 -3.03 -1.86 2.34
C TYR A 40 -3.45 -2.30 3.76
N LYS A 41 -3.74 -3.60 3.97
CA LYS A 41 -4.26 -4.12 5.24
C LYS A 41 -3.36 -3.85 6.47
N PRO A 42 -2.02 -3.90 6.39
CA PRO A 42 -1.16 -3.49 7.50
C PRO A 42 -1.45 -2.06 7.98
N LEU A 43 -1.71 -1.12 7.06
CA LEU A 43 -2.08 0.25 7.39
C LEU A 43 -3.41 0.31 8.16
N SER A 44 -4.42 -0.44 7.71
CA SER A 44 -5.70 -0.53 8.41
C SER A 44 -5.56 -1.15 9.80
N SER A 45 -4.66 -2.13 9.98
CA SER A 45 -4.31 -2.67 11.30
C SER A 45 -3.69 -1.61 12.21
N ILE A 46 -2.74 -0.83 11.70
CA ILE A 46 -2.12 0.29 12.44
C ILE A 46 -3.18 1.31 12.85
N ALA A 47 -4.05 1.71 11.93
CA ALA A 47 -5.12 2.64 12.24
C ALA A 47 -6.04 2.10 13.35
N GLY A 48 -6.36 0.80 13.34
CA GLY A 48 -7.15 0.15 14.39
C GLY A 48 -6.46 0.10 15.76
N LEU A 49 -5.17 -0.23 15.79
CA LEU A 49 -4.38 -0.35 17.02
C LEU A 49 -4.07 1.03 17.64
N GLU A 50 -3.72 2.02 16.81
CA GLU A 50 -3.37 3.36 17.28
C GLU A 50 -4.59 4.16 17.75
N THR A 51 -5.76 3.93 17.15
CA THR A 51 -7.03 4.51 17.64
C THR A 51 -7.62 3.75 18.82
N GLY A 52 -7.07 2.58 19.17
CA GLY A 52 -7.56 1.73 20.27
C GLY A 52 -8.86 0.99 19.96
N VAL A 53 -9.33 0.99 18.71
CA VAL A 53 -10.50 0.22 18.25
C VAL A 53 -10.25 -1.28 18.39
N ILE A 54 -9.01 -1.70 18.16
CA ILE A 54 -8.50 -3.01 18.56
C ILE A 54 -7.27 -2.81 19.46
N THR A 55 -6.99 -3.81 20.28
CA THR A 55 -5.83 -3.85 21.16
C THR A 55 -5.12 -5.19 20.99
N PRO A 56 -3.84 -5.31 21.39
CA PRO A 56 -3.12 -6.59 21.35
C PRO A 56 -3.87 -7.72 22.08
N GLN A 57 -4.56 -7.40 23.17
CA GLN A 57 -5.32 -8.36 23.98
C GLN A 57 -6.75 -8.57 23.46
N ASN A 58 -7.26 -7.66 22.63
CA ASN A 58 -8.62 -7.71 22.10
C ASN A 58 -8.67 -7.17 20.67
N SER A 59 -8.35 -8.04 19.71
CA SER A 59 -8.41 -7.75 18.28
C SER A 59 -9.24 -8.77 17.49
N TYR A 60 -10.15 -9.50 18.15
CA TYR A 60 -10.87 -10.60 17.50
C TYR A 60 -12.09 -10.12 16.71
N ILE A 61 -12.23 -10.60 15.48
CA ILE A 61 -13.44 -10.46 14.65
C ILE A 61 -13.81 -11.85 14.13
N THR A 62 -15.11 -12.13 13.99
CA THR A 62 -15.59 -13.43 13.49
C THR A 62 -16.01 -13.32 12.03
N ASP A 63 -15.21 -13.93 11.15
CA ASP A 63 -15.57 -14.14 9.76
C ASP A 63 -16.49 -15.36 9.63
N ARG A 64 -17.71 -15.13 9.11
CA ARG A 64 -18.73 -16.17 8.85
C ARG A 64 -18.89 -16.47 7.35
N GLY A 65 -17.93 -16.04 6.53
CA GLY A 65 -17.93 -16.22 5.08
C GLY A 65 -18.61 -15.07 4.32
N THR A 66 -19.65 -14.46 4.90
CA THR A 66 -20.26 -13.24 4.36
C THR A 66 -20.57 -12.23 5.46
N HIS A 67 -20.64 -10.95 5.09
CA HIS A 67 -20.98 -9.87 6.02
C HIS A 67 -21.69 -8.73 5.30
N VAL A 68 -22.79 -8.24 5.88
CA VAL A 68 -23.58 -7.15 5.30
C VAL A 68 -23.17 -5.83 5.94
N ILE A 69 -22.68 -4.88 5.15
CA ILE A 69 -22.30 -3.53 5.59
C ILE A 69 -22.97 -2.51 4.68
N GLY A 70 -23.72 -1.57 5.26
CA GLY A 70 -24.34 -0.48 4.51
C GLY A 70 -25.27 -0.95 3.37
N GLY A 71 -25.93 -2.09 3.54
CA GLY A 71 -26.81 -2.71 2.54
C GLY A 71 -26.09 -3.57 1.48
N TRP A 72 -24.76 -3.69 1.54
CA TRP A 72 -23.97 -4.50 0.62
C TRP A 72 -23.46 -5.78 1.28
N THR A 73 -23.57 -6.91 0.58
CA THR A 73 -23.04 -8.21 1.04
C THR A 73 -21.60 -8.39 0.57
N PHE A 74 -20.66 -8.30 1.49
CA PHE A 74 -19.26 -8.66 1.29
C PHE A 74 -19.05 -10.15 1.52
N LYS A 75 -18.09 -10.73 0.79
CA LYS A 75 -17.75 -12.15 0.88
C LYS A 75 -16.29 -12.32 1.28
N CYS A 76 -16.04 -13.31 2.11
CA CYS A 76 -14.71 -13.87 2.30
C CYS A 76 -14.27 -14.50 0.97
N MET A 77 -13.09 -14.12 0.49
CA MET A 77 -12.59 -14.58 -0.80
C MET A 77 -12.12 -16.04 -0.77
N GLU A 78 -11.66 -16.50 0.39
CA GLU A 78 -11.13 -17.86 0.58
C GLU A 78 -12.22 -18.83 1.02
N TYR A 79 -12.96 -18.47 2.07
CA TYR A 79 -13.99 -19.33 2.69
C TYR A 79 -15.38 -18.66 2.66
N PRO A 80 -16.01 -18.47 1.48
CA PRO A 80 -17.26 -17.73 1.36
C PRO A 80 -18.46 -18.37 2.10
N THR A 81 -18.39 -19.66 2.43
CA THR A 81 -19.49 -20.40 3.06
C THR A 81 -19.43 -20.41 4.59
N TYR A 82 -18.24 -20.50 5.18
CA TYR A 82 -18.07 -20.66 6.63
C TYR A 82 -17.09 -19.66 7.26
N GLY A 83 -16.29 -18.96 6.44
CA GLY A 83 -15.33 -17.96 6.89
C GLY A 83 -14.10 -18.54 7.61
N HIS A 84 -13.18 -17.67 7.98
CA HIS A 84 -12.01 -18.02 8.79
C HIS A 84 -12.36 -18.27 10.28
N GLY A 85 -13.63 -18.09 10.68
CA GLY A 85 -14.06 -18.15 12.07
C GLY A 85 -13.59 -16.93 12.87
N LYS A 86 -13.38 -17.12 14.18
CA LYS A 86 -12.89 -16.06 15.07
C LYS A 86 -11.37 -15.96 14.94
N ILE A 87 -10.89 -14.84 14.39
CA ILE A 87 -9.47 -14.58 14.15
C ILE A 87 -9.06 -13.22 14.75
N ASP A 88 -7.80 -13.10 15.16
CA ASP A 88 -7.19 -11.83 15.57
C ASP A 88 -6.57 -11.09 14.37
N VAL A 89 -5.96 -9.92 14.64
CA VAL A 89 -5.34 -9.09 13.59
C VAL A 89 -4.14 -9.76 12.93
N ILE A 90 -3.38 -10.58 13.66
CA ILE A 90 -2.19 -11.27 13.14
C ILE A 90 -2.64 -12.32 12.13
N ARG A 91 -3.58 -13.19 12.52
CA ARG A 91 -4.13 -14.20 11.62
C ARG A 91 -4.91 -13.58 10.46
N ALA A 92 -5.62 -12.47 10.69
CA ALA A 92 -6.28 -11.74 9.61
C ALA A 92 -5.30 -11.18 8.57
N LEU A 93 -4.12 -10.70 8.99
CA LEU A 93 -3.04 -10.34 8.06
C LEU A 93 -2.51 -11.57 7.33
N ALA A 94 -2.25 -12.67 8.05
CA ALA A 94 -1.70 -13.91 7.50
C ALA A 94 -2.57 -14.50 6.36
N THR A 95 -3.88 -14.60 6.59
CA THR A 95 -4.86 -15.14 5.62
C THR A 95 -5.45 -14.07 4.71
N SER A 96 -5.04 -12.80 4.89
CA SER A 96 -5.61 -11.67 4.17
C SER A 96 -7.15 -11.59 4.25
N CYS A 97 -7.74 -11.84 5.41
CA CYS A 97 -9.20 -11.97 5.56
C CYS A 97 -9.97 -10.66 5.27
N ASN A 98 -10.71 -10.59 4.15
CA ASN A 98 -11.46 -9.39 3.79
C ASN A 98 -12.53 -9.00 4.82
N ILE A 99 -13.29 -9.96 5.35
CA ILE A 99 -14.38 -9.67 6.29
C ILE A 99 -13.86 -9.00 7.57
N TYR A 100 -12.71 -9.47 8.08
CA TYR A 100 -12.02 -8.84 9.21
C TYR A 100 -11.74 -7.35 8.94
N PHE A 101 -11.11 -7.05 7.80
CA PHE A 101 -10.70 -5.68 7.47
C PHE A 101 -11.86 -4.77 7.04
N HIS A 102 -12.94 -5.33 6.48
CA HIS A 102 -14.17 -4.59 6.25
C HIS A 102 -14.80 -4.13 7.57
N GLU A 103 -14.96 -5.04 8.52
CA GLU A 103 -15.54 -4.71 9.83
C GLU A 103 -14.61 -3.79 10.64
N LEU A 104 -13.31 -4.07 10.69
CA LEU A 104 -12.32 -3.20 11.32
C LEU A 104 -12.36 -1.80 10.71
N GLY A 105 -12.36 -1.71 9.37
CA GLY A 105 -12.38 -0.45 8.66
C GLY A 105 -13.57 0.42 9.04
N VAL A 106 -14.76 -0.16 9.10
CA VAL A 106 -15.99 0.55 9.51
C VAL A 106 -15.90 1.03 10.96
N LYS A 107 -15.36 0.21 11.88
CA LYS A 107 -15.19 0.60 13.29
C LYS A 107 -14.16 1.73 13.47
N VAL A 108 -13.07 1.70 12.69
CA VAL A 108 -12.02 2.73 12.72
C VAL A 108 -12.49 4.03 12.08
N GLY A 109 -13.30 3.93 11.02
CA GLY A 109 -13.79 5.07 10.25
C GLY A 109 -12.77 5.58 9.23
N ILE A 110 -13.27 6.08 8.09
CA ILE A 110 -12.42 6.47 6.96
C ILE A 110 -11.46 7.62 7.29
N ASP A 111 -11.87 8.56 8.13
CA ASP A 111 -11.05 9.75 8.42
C ASP A 111 -9.74 9.36 9.13
N ASN A 112 -9.80 8.37 10.03
CA ASN A 112 -8.62 7.81 10.70
C ASN A 112 -7.74 7.01 9.73
N ILE A 113 -8.36 6.22 8.83
CA ILE A 113 -7.62 5.43 7.84
C ILE A 113 -6.90 6.35 6.83
N ASP A 114 -7.57 7.40 6.34
CA ASP A 114 -7.01 8.39 5.43
C ASP A 114 -5.87 9.19 6.10
N ALA A 115 -6.02 9.56 7.38
CA ALA A 115 -4.98 10.22 8.14
C ALA A 115 -3.71 9.36 8.24
N TRP A 116 -3.85 8.06 8.54
CA TRP A 116 -2.72 7.14 8.55
C TRP A 116 -2.11 6.94 7.15
N ALA A 117 -2.92 6.80 6.11
CA ALA A 117 -2.45 6.76 4.72
C ALA A 117 -1.61 7.98 4.33
N LYS A 118 -2.08 9.17 4.70
CA LYS A 118 -1.33 10.41 4.53
C LYS A 118 -0.02 10.42 5.33
N ASN A 119 -0.04 9.95 6.58
CA ASN A 119 1.18 9.82 7.40
C ASN A 119 2.19 8.85 6.78
N PHE A 120 1.74 7.77 6.16
CA PHE A 120 2.61 6.88 5.38
C PHE A 120 3.05 7.43 4.02
N GLY A 121 2.54 8.60 3.60
CA GLY A 121 2.91 9.28 2.35
C GLY A 121 2.11 8.80 1.14
N LEU A 122 1.11 7.94 1.35
CA LEU A 122 0.24 7.48 0.29
C LEU A 122 -0.63 8.64 -0.19
N GLY A 123 -0.72 8.78 -1.51
CA GLY A 123 -1.43 9.90 -2.11
C GLY A 123 -0.70 11.23 -1.99
N GLU A 124 0.57 11.27 -1.60
CA GLU A 124 1.44 12.46 -1.68
C GLU A 124 2.64 12.17 -2.60
N TYR A 125 3.29 13.21 -3.12
CA TYR A 125 4.55 13.01 -3.84
C TYR A 125 5.60 12.43 -2.89
N THR A 126 6.33 11.40 -3.33
CA THR A 126 7.44 10.86 -2.54
C THR A 126 8.65 11.78 -2.55
N GLY A 127 8.73 12.67 -3.55
CA GLY A 127 9.84 13.61 -3.70
C GLY A 127 11.08 13.00 -4.34
N ILE A 128 10.93 11.84 -4.99
CA ILE A 128 11.99 11.21 -5.78
C ILE A 128 12.50 12.16 -6.87
N GLU A 129 13.80 12.11 -7.14
CA GLU A 129 14.52 13.04 -8.03
C GLU A 129 14.22 12.82 -9.53
N LEU A 130 13.16 12.08 -9.85
CA LEU A 130 12.76 11.73 -11.20
C LEU A 130 11.59 12.61 -11.66
N PRO A 131 11.66 13.19 -12.88
CA PRO A 131 10.58 13.99 -13.40
C PRO A 131 9.35 13.14 -13.71
N GLY A 132 8.18 13.77 -13.58
CA GLY A 132 6.91 13.16 -13.99
C GLY A 132 6.30 12.21 -12.98
N GLU A 133 6.74 12.20 -11.72
CA GLU A 133 6.01 11.54 -10.64
C GLU A 133 4.53 11.96 -10.63
N GLN A 134 3.64 11.02 -10.34
CA GLN A 134 2.22 11.27 -10.16
C GLN A 134 1.85 11.17 -8.68
N LYS A 135 1.06 12.13 -8.20
CA LYS A 135 0.39 12.03 -6.91
C LYS A 135 -0.54 10.80 -6.94
N GLY A 136 -0.68 10.09 -5.83
CA GLY A 136 -1.67 9.02 -5.71
C GLY A 136 -3.05 9.59 -5.36
N ILE A 137 -4.04 8.74 -5.16
CA ILE A 137 -5.38 9.09 -4.72
C ILE A 137 -5.68 8.28 -3.45
N ARG A 138 -6.04 8.96 -2.37
CA ARG A 138 -6.59 8.32 -1.17
C ARG A 138 -8.10 8.37 -1.24
N ALA A 139 -8.73 7.25 -0.91
CA ALA A 139 -10.16 7.19 -0.73
C ALA A 139 -10.55 7.90 0.58
N ASN A 140 -11.38 8.94 0.47
CA ASN A 140 -11.96 9.64 1.61
C ASN A 140 -13.24 10.40 1.17
N LYS A 141 -13.92 11.01 2.14
CA LYS A 141 -15.18 11.74 1.92
C LYS A 141 -15.02 12.85 0.87
N GLN A 142 -13.92 13.60 0.94
CA GLN A 142 -13.64 14.70 0.01
C GLN A 142 -13.39 14.17 -1.41
N THR A 143 -12.50 13.19 -1.58
CA THR A 143 -12.22 12.55 -2.87
C THR A 143 -13.50 12.05 -3.53
N LYS A 144 -14.36 11.37 -2.76
CA LYS A 144 -15.63 10.87 -3.30
C LYS A 144 -16.56 12.00 -3.74
N LYS A 145 -16.66 13.07 -2.94
CA LYS A 145 -17.47 14.24 -3.27
C LYS A 145 -16.97 14.93 -4.53
N GLU A 146 -15.66 15.07 -4.70
CA GLU A 146 -15.05 15.69 -5.88
C GLU A 146 -15.24 14.84 -7.15
N LEU A 147 -15.05 13.53 -7.06
CA LEU A 147 -15.14 12.64 -8.21
C LEU A 147 -16.57 12.32 -8.65
N ARG A 148 -17.53 12.29 -7.70
CA ARG A 148 -18.88 11.74 -7.94
C ARG A 148 -20.02 12.60 -7.41
N ASN A 149 -19.75 13.70 -6.71
CA ASN A 149 -20.75 14.51 -5.98
C ASN A 149 -21.64 13.68 -5.02
N ASP A 150 -21.08 12.61 -4.46
CA ASP A 150 -21.81 11.63 -3.66
C ASP A 150 -21.28 11.56 -2.22
N ASP A 151 -22.16 11.26 -1.27
CA ASP A 151 -21.84 11.23 0.15
C ASP A 151 -21.25 9.87 0.57
N TRP A 152 -20.40 9.89 1.59
CA TRP A 152 -19.67 8.71 2.04
C TRP A 152 -20.55 7.76 2.87
N ARG A 153 -20.46 6.45 2.60
CA ARG A 153 -21.26 5.39 3.23
C ARG A 153 -20.37 4.32 3.87
N PRO A 154 -20.88 3.51 4.82
CA PRO A 154 -20.10 2.46 5.47
C PRO A 154 -19.46 1.45 4.51
N ALA A 155 -20.14 1.09 3.42
CA ALA A 155 -19.61 0.18 2.40
C ALA A 155 -18.39 0.77 1.66
N ASP A 156 -18.32 2.10 1.52
CA ASP A 156 -17.15 2.78 0.95
C ASP A 156 -15.95 2.60 1.90
N THR A 157 -16.15 2.83 3.21
CA THR A 157 -15.10 2.57 4.23
C THR A 157 -14.63 1.11 4.20
N ALA A 158 -15.56 0.16 4.12
CA ALA A 158 -15.23 -1.26 4.07
C ALA A 158 -14.31 -1.58 2.90
N GLN A 159 -14.60 -1.08 1.70
CA GLN A 159 -13.76 -1.28 0.52
C GLN A 159 -12.42 -0.53 0.62
N SER A 160 -12.43 0.72 1.09
CA SER A 160 -11.20 1.51 1.25
C SER A 160 -10.24 0.87 2.25
N ALA A 161 -10.73 0.25 3.33
CA ALA A 161 -9.90 -0.39 4.35
C ALA A 161 -9.13 -1.62 3.84
N ILE A 162 -9.54 -2.22 2.72
CA ILE A 162 -8.80 -3.30 2.04
C ILE A 162 -8.02 -2.82 0.83
N GLY A 163 -7.79 -1.50 0.70
CA GLY A 163 -7.03 -0.92 -0.40
C GLY A 163 -7.76 -0.87 -1.73
N GLN A 164 -9.10 -0.89 -1.70
CA GLN A 164 -9.96 -0.76 -2.89
C GLN A 164 -10.65 0.62 -2.91
N PHE A 165 -11.76 0.72 -3.66
CA PHE A 165 -12.50 1.97 -3.90
C PHE A 165 -11.63 2.99 -4.65
N ASP A 166 -11.55 4.24 -4.18
CA ASP A 166 -10.77 5.30 -4.82
C ASP A 166 -9.27 5.26 -4.51
N ASN A 167 -8.80 4.31 -3.68
CA ASN A 167 -7.39 4.19 -3.38
C ASN A 167 -6.62 3.81 -4.65
N ALA A 168 -5.68 4.65 -5.07
CA ALA A 168 -4.83 4.41 -6.23
C ALA A 168 -3.45 5.01 -6.02
N PHE A 169 -2.42 4.18 -5.90
CA PHE A 169 -1.07 4.61 -5.53
C PHE A 169 -0.04 4.18 -6.57
N THR A 170 1.08 4.91 -6.60
CA THR A 170 2.22 4.55 -7.45
C THR A 170 3.04 3.44 -6.80
N PRO A 171 3.71 2.57 -7.59
CA PRO A 171 4.62 1.58 -7.03
C PRO A 171 5.70 2.19 -6.12
N ILE A 172 6.21 3.39 -6.42
CA ILE A 172 7.18 4.07 -5.55
C ILE A 172 6.57 4.48 -4.20
N GLN A 173 5.30 4.91 -4.16
CA GLN A 173 4.59 5.16 -2.90
C GLN A 173 4.42 3.88 -2.08
N LEU A 174 4.03 2.77 -2.72
CA LEU A 174 3.88 1.48 -2.04
C LEU A 174 5.20 0.93 -1.53
N ALA A 175 6.28 1.06 -2.32
CA ALA A 175 7.62 0.69 -1.89
C ALA A 175 8.04 1.51 -0.65
N ASN A 176 7.85 2.83 -0.67
CA ASN A 176 8.21 3.67 0.47
C ASN A 176 7.36 3.36 1.71
N TYR A 177 6.07 3.11 1.54
CA TYR A 177 5.17 2.67 2.61
C TYR A 177 5.65 1.35 3.24
N VAL A 178 5.94 0.33 2.44
CA VAL A 178 6.42 -0.97 2.95
C VAL A 178 7.81 -0.84 3.59
N SER A 179 8.71 -0.04 3.01
CA SER A 179 10.01 0.24 3.63
C SER A 179 9.87 0.95 4.97
N THR A 180 8.92 1.89 5.08
CA THR A 180 8.58 2.57 6.35
C THR A 180 8.08 1.56 7.38
N LEU A 181 7.26 0.59 6.98
CA LEU A 181 6.88 -0.49 7.89
C LEU A 181 8.11 -1.28 8.33
N ALA A 182 8.90 -1.79 7.39
CA ALA A 182 10.04 -2.68 7.66
C ALA A 182 11.09 -2.06 8.58
N ASN A 183 11.35 -0.76 8.48
CA ASN A 183 12.39 -0.07 9.26
C ASN A 183 11.88 0.56 10.57
N GLY A 184 10.71 0.14 11.06
CA GLY A 184 10.15 0.59 12.33
C GLY A 184 9.55 1.99 12.28
N GLY A 185 9.04 2.45 11.13
CA GLY A 185 8.32 3.73 11.01
C GLY A 185 9.17 4.91 10.55
N LYS A 186 10.37 4.70 9.99
CA LYS A 186 11.17 5.77 9.38
C LYS A 186 10.81 5.91 7.90
N ARG A 187 10.03 6.92 7.56
CA ARG A 187 9.64 7.21 6.18
C ARG A 187 10.74 8.00 5.49
N TYR A 188 11.59 7.31 4.73
CA TYR A 188 12.65 7.95 3.97
C TYR A 188 12.11 8.67 2.73
N LYS A 189 12.78 9.73 2.31
CA LYS A 189 12.60 10.28 0.96
C LYS A 189 13.33 9.37 -0.04
N PRO A 190 12.62 8.71 -0.98
CA PRO A 190 13.28 7.86 -1.97
C PRO A 190 14.19 8.70 -2.87
N HIS A 191 15.38 8.19 -3.15
CA HIS A 191 16.36 8.86 -4.02
C HIS A 191 17.03 7.84 -4.94
N VAL A 192 17.49 8.31 -6.11
CA VAL A 192 18.26 7.49 -7.06
C VAL A 192 19.72 7.93 -7.11
N VAL A 193 20.00 9.18 -6.75
CA VAL A 193 21.36 9.74 -6.74
C VAL A 193 22.05 9.37 -5.43
N LYS A 194 23.02 8.46 -5.50
CA LYS A 194 23.91 8.15 -4.37
C LYS A 194 24.98 9.21 -4.17
N GLU A 195 25.62 9.64 -5.26
CA GLU A 195 26.71 10.60 -5.25
C GLU A 195 26.91 11.19 -6.65
N ILE A 196 27.25 12.47 -6.74
CA ILE A 196 27.70 13.16 -7.94
C ILE A 196 29.18 13.49 -7.77
N ARG A 197 30.01 13.01 -8.69
CA ARG A 197 31.46 13.27 -8.70
C ARG A 197 31.87 14.05 -9.95
N LYS A 198 32.88 14.90 -9.81
CA LYS A 198 33.56 15.52 -10.95
C LYS A 198 34.53 14.53 -11.59
N TYR A 199 35.05 14.91 -12.77
CA TYR A 199 36.06 14.14 -13.48
C TYR A 199 37.38 14.01 -12.70
N ASP A 200 37.70 14.99 -11.83
CA ASP A 200 38.86 14.97 -10.94
C ASP A 200 38.69 14.05 -9.71
N GLY A 201 37.54 13.38 -9.57
CA GLY A 201 37.24 12.48 -8.47
C GLY A 201 36.64 13.15 -7.23
N SER A 202 36.54 14.48 -7.18
CA SER A 202 35.93 15.20 -6.06
C SER A 202 34.41 15.05 -6.03
N THR A 203 33.85 14.91 -4.82
CA THR A 203 32.40 14.81 -4.59
C THR A 203 31.76 16.20 -4.67
N VAL A 204 30.72 16.33 -5.50
CA VAL A 204 29.88 17.54 -5.62
C VAL A 204 28.67 17.45 -4.70
N LEU A 205 28.03 16.29 -4.68
CA LEU A 205 26.86 16.00 -3.88
C LEU A 205 26.95 14.55 -3.44
N LYS A 206 26.65 14.30 -2.17
CA LYS A 206 26.47 12.96 -1.64
C LYS A 206 25.03 12.87 -1.17
N GLY A 207 24.29 11.86 -1.63
CA GLY A 207 22.93 11.63 -1.18
C GLY A 207 22.97 11.29 0.31
N GLU A 208 22.40 12.16 1.13
CA GLU A 208 22.22 11.91 2.55
C GLU A 208 20.76 11.47 2.78
N PRO A 209 20.52 10.34 3.47
CA PRO A 209 19.18 9.81 3.61
C PRO A 209 18.36 10.65 4.58
N GLU A 210 17.39 11.38 4.04
CA GLU A 210 16.40 12.14 4.80
C GLU A 210 15.20 11.25 5.15
N TYR A 211 14.68 11.34 6.39
CA TYR A 211 13.48 10.65 6.79
C TYR A 211 12.66 11.41 7.82
N GLU A 212 11.38 11.08 7.88
CA GLU A 212 10.46 11.45 8.96
C GLU A 212 10.13 10.21 9.78
N LYS A 213 10.21 10.30 11.12
CA LYS A 213 9.80 9.20 12.02
C LYS A 213 8.31 9.33 12.32
N LEU A 214 7.54 8.32 11.93
CA LEU A 214 6.13 8.23 12.27
C LEU A 214 5.97 7.89 13.76
N SER A 215 4.99 8.52 14.40
CA SER A 215 4.64 8.27 15.80
C SER A 215 3.71 7.06 15.89
N ILE A 216 4.28 5.86 15.78
CA ILE A 216 3.56 4.58 15.92
C ILE A 216 4.08 3.89 17.18
N LYS A 217 3.22 3.28 17.99
CA LYS A 217 3.65 2.52 19.16
C LYS A 217 4.48 1.32 18.71
N GLU A 218 5.55 1.04 19.44
CA GLU A 218 6.42 -0.12 19.15
C GLU A 218 5.63 -1.44 19.20
N GLU A 219 4.65 -1.56 20.11
CA GLU A 219 3.76 -2.73 20.20
C GLU A 219 2.88 -2.88 18.94
N THR A 220 2.37 -1.77 18.39
CA THR A 220 1.62 -1.79 17.12
C THR A 220 2.51 -2.27 15.97
N MET A 221 3.73 -1.72 15.86
CA MET A 221 4.68 -2.14 14.82
C MET A 221 5.00 -3.62 14.92
N LYS A 222 5.23 -4.12 16.14
CA LYS A 222 5.51 -5.53 16.40
C LYS A 222 4.38 -6.44 15.92
N ILE A 223 3.12 -6.13 16.27
CA ILE A 223 1.95 -6.92 15.85
C ILE A 223 1.81 -6.95 14.32
N VAL A 224 2.04 -5.81 13.68
CA VAL A 224 1.96 -5.72 12.22
C VAL A 224 3.07 -6.51 11.54
N HIS A 225 4.29 -6.45 12.06
CA HIS A 225 5.40 -7.28 11.59
C HIS A 225 5.14 -8.77 11.79
N GLU A 226 4.62 -9.17 12.95
CA GLU A 226 4.22 -10.56 13.21
C GLU A 226 3.15 -11.03 12.22
N GLY A 227 2.14 -10.21 11.94
CA GLY A 227 1.12 -10.51 10.93
C GLY A 227 1.69 -10.60 9.51
N MET A 228 2.61 -9.70 9.13
CA MET A 228 3.29 -9.74 7.83
C MET A 228 4.20 -10.96 7.69
N LEU A 229 4.87 -11.38 8.77
CA LEU A 229 5.69 -12.60 8.78
C LEU A 229 4.81 -13.85 8.66
N ALA A 230 3.66 -13.86 9.34
CA ALA A 230 2.71 -14.97 9.31
C ALA A 230 2.13 -15.23 7.90
N VAL A 231 2.07 -14.21 7.03
CA VAL A 231 1.70 -14.39 5.60
C VAL A 231 2.58 -15.44 4.90
N ALA A 232 3.88 -15.50 5.24
CA ALA A 232 4.82 -16.47 4.66
C ALA A 232 5.07 -17.70 5.55
N ASN A 233 4.87 -17.61 6.86
CA ASN A 233 5.33 -18.65 7.79
C ASN A 233 4.22 -19.39 8.54
N ALA A 234 2.99 -18.84 8.60
CA ALA A 234 1.86 -19.56 9.20
C ALA A 234 1.36 -20.65 8.25
N GLU A 235 0.80 -21.72 8.80
CA GLU A 235 0.26 -22.86 8.04
C GLU A 235 -0.83 -22.44 7.04
N ASP A 236 -1.69 -21.50 7.44
CA ASP A 236 -2.72 -20.88 6.60
C ASP A 236 -2.28 -19.54 5.97
N GLY A 237 -0.98 -19.25 5.97
CA GLY A 237 -0.41 -18.06 5.35
C GLY A 237 -0.57 -18.07 3.82
N THR A 238 -1.09 -16.99 3.25
CA THR A 238 -1.45 -16.92 1.81
C THR A 238 -0.31 -17.21 0.83
N VAL A 239 0.95 -17.07 1.25
CA VAL A 239 2.13 -17.32 0.40
C VAL A 239 3.10 -18.33 1.00
N ASN A 240 2.69 -19.06 2.05
CA ASN A 240 3.57 -20.02 2.74
C ASN A 240 4.22 -21.02 1.78
N GLN A 241 3.45 -21.58 0.85
CA GLN A 241 3.93 -22.54 -0.14
C GLN A 241 4.99 -21.95 -1.10
N LEU A 242 5.01 -20.64 -1.28
CA LEU A 242 5.98 -19.94 -2.15
C LEU A 242 7.25 -19.53 -1.39
N PHE A 243 7.16 -19.33 -0.07
CA PHE A 243 8.27 -18.85 0.76
C PHE A 243 8.42 -19.66 2.07
N PRO A 244 8.61 -20.99 2.02
CA PRO A 244 8.57 -21.86 3.20
C PRO A 244 9.70 -21.61 4.21
N THR A 245 10.70 -20.80 3.86
CA THR A 245 11.88 -20.49 4.69
C THR A 245 12.12 -18.98 4.82
N PHE A 246 11.07 -18.15 4.71
CA PHE A 246 11.23 -16.70 4.81
C PHE A 246 11.67 -16.29 6.22
N LEU A 247 12.93 -15.84 6.33
CA LEU A 247 13.52 -15.29 7.54
C LEU A 247 13.61 -13.77 7.38
N LEU A 248 12.99 -13.02 8.31
CA LEU A 248 13.26 -11.60 8.49
C LEU A 248 14.55 -11.46 9.32
N GLN A 249 15.60 -10.90 8.71
CA GLN A 249 16.81 -10.46 9.41
C GLN A 249 16.65 -9.02 9.90
#